data_AF-Q01215-F1
#
_entry.id   AF-Q01215-F1
#
_cell.length_a   1.000
_cell.length_b   1.000
_cell.length_c   1.000
_cell.angle_alpha   90.00
_cell.angle_beta   90.00
_cell.angle_gamma   90.00
#
_symmetry.space_group_name_H-M   'P 1'
#
loop_
_entity.id
_entity.type
_entity.pdbx_description
1 polymer ?
#
loop_
_entity_poly.entity_id
_entity_poly.type
_entity_poly.pdbx_seq_one_letter_code
_entity_poly.pdbx_strand_id
1 'polypeptide(L)' 'TDYPPLGRFAVRDMRQTVAVGVIKAVEKVDKAGKVTKAAAKASKK' A
#
# COMPACT_ATOMS: atom_id res chain seq x y z
N THR A 1 -12.43 -0.88 -7.29
CA THR A 1 -11.05 -1.18 -7.77
C THR A 1 -10.27 0.12 -7.78
N ASP A 2 -10.12 0.67 -6.58
CA ASP A 2 -9.99 2.13 -6.45
C ASP A 2 -8.58 2.62 -6.80
N TYR A 3 -7.62 1.70 -6.78
CA TYR A 3 -6.24 1.93 -7.16
C TYR A 3 -5.71 0.77 -8.04
N PRO A 4 -6.02 0.77 -9.35
CA PRO A 4 -5.60 -0.28 -10.28
C PRO A 4 -4.09 -0.59 -10.32
N PRO A 5 -3.17 0.39 -10.21
CA PRO A 5 -1.74 0.10 -10.23
C PRO A 5 -1.23 -0.57 -8.95
N LEU A 6 -1.89 -0.36 -7.80
CA LEU A 6 -1.50 -0.95 -6.52
C LEU A 6 -2.06 -2.36 -6.32
N GLY A 7 -3.09 -2.74 -7.06
CA GLY A 7 -3.75 -4.03 -6.95
C GLY A 7 -3.09 -5.16 -7.73
N ARG A 8 -2.08 -4.89 -8.56
CA ARG A 8 -1.42 -5.89 -9.42
C ARG A 8 -0.08 -6.28 -8.83
N PHE A 9 0.19 -7.56 -8.70
CA PHE A 9 1.47 -8.04 -8.18
C PHE A 9 2.00 -9.22 -8.98
N ALA A 10 3.32 -9.37 -8.95
CA ALA A 10 4.02 -10.51 -9.53
C ALA A 10 4.72 -11.29 -8.41
N VAL A 11 4.57 -12.61 -8.43
CA VAL A 11 5.31 -13.51 -7.55
C VAL A 11 6.56 -13.96 -8.30
N ARG A 12 7.74 -13.69 -7.73
CA ARG A 12 9.02 -14.06 -8.32
C ARG A 12 9.69 -15.13 -7.47
N ASP A 13 10.17 -16.18 -8.11
CA ASP A 13 11.19 -17.05 -7.53
C ASP A 13 12.47 -16.91 -8.37
N MET A 14 13.57 -16.60 -7.71
CA MET A 14 14.84 -16.21 -8.32
C MET A 14 14.70 -15.08 -9.35
N ARG A 15 14.81 -15.41 -10.65
CA ARG A 15 14.75 -14.49 -11.78
C ARG A 15 13.50 -14.69 -12.65
N GLN A 16 12.60 -15.59 -12.24
CA GLN A 16 11.41 -15.96 -13.02
C GLN A 16 10.13 -15.59 -12.27
N THR A 17 9.09 -15.22 -13.01
CA THR A 17 7.76 -14.96 -12.47
C THR A 17 6.99 -16.27 -12.39
N VAL A 18 6.69 -16.73 -11.18
CA VAL A 18 5.96 -17.98 -10.95
C VAL A 18 4.44 -17.77 -11.00
N ALA A 19 3.95 -16.56 -10.69
CA ALA A 19 2.53 -16.21 -10.77
C ALA A 19 2.30 -14.70 -10.92
N VAL A 20 1.10 -14.33 -11.40
CA VAL A 20 0.60 -12.95 -11.45
C VAL A 20 -0.78 -12.91 -10.82
N GLY A 21 -1.07 -11.88 -10.02
CA GLY A 21 -2.34 -11.76 -9.30
C GLY A 21 -2.89 -10.35 -9.24
N VAL A 22 -4.21 -10.26 -8.99
CA VAL A 22 -4.93 -9.01 -8.71
C VAL A 22 -5.60 -9.12 -7.36
N ILE A 23 -5.44 -8.08 -6.52
CA ILE A 23 -6.00 -8.02 -5.17
C ILE A 23 -7.50 -7.69 -5.26
N LYS A 24 -8.34 -8.56 -4.64
CA LYS A 24 -9.80 -8.41 -4.63
C LYS A 24 -10.33 -7.63 -3.43
N ALA A 25 -9.76 -7.84 -2.25
CA ALA A 25 -10.11 -7.14 -1.02
C ALA A 25 -8.85 -6.96 -0.15
N VAL A 26 -8.86 -5.92 0.70
CA VAL A 26 -7.80 -5.63 1.67
C VAL A 26 -8.45 -5.27 3.00
N GLU A 27 -8.02 -5.92 4.07
CA GLU A 27 -8.33 -5.48 5.43
C GLU A 27 -7.36 -4.35 5.82
N LYS A 28 -7.90 -3.16 6.07
CA LYS A 28 -7.10 -2.00 6.44
C LYS A 28 -6.89 -2.00 7.94
N VAL A 29 -5.62 -1.88 8.35
CA VAL A 29 -5.27 -1.70 9.76
C VAL A 29 -4.81 -0.27 9.96
N ASP A 30 -5.53 0.46 10.81
CA ASP A 30 -5.16 1.82 11.19
C ASP A 30 -4.00 1.77 12.20
N LYS A 31 -2.77 1.84 11.67
CA LYS A 31 -1.58 2.13 12.47
C LYS A 31 -1.21 3.59 12.28
N ALA A 32 -1.28 4.36 13.36
CA ALA A 32 -0.81 5.73 13.36
C ALA A 32 0.70 5.76 13.05
N GLY A 33 1.07 6.40 11.93
CA GLY A 33 2.46 6.64 11.59
C GLY A 33 3.07 7.77 12.43
N LYS A 34 4.40 7.85 12.47
CA LYS A 34 5.10 8.95 13.16
C LYS A 34 4.78 10.28 12.48
N VAL A 35 4.03 11.14 13.17
CA VAL A 35 3.67 12.46 12.66
C VAL A 35 4.88 13.39 12.72
N THR A 36 5.19 14.06 11.62
CA THR A 36 6.28 15.05 11.58
C THR A 36 5.82 16.36 12.22
N LYS A 37 6.77 17.13 12.77
CA LYS A 37 6.47 18.44 13.40
C LYS A 37 5.79 19.41 12.43
N ALA A 38 6.08 19.31 11.13
CA ALA A 38 5.42 20.11 10.09
C ALA A 38 3.95 19.67 9.89
N ALA A 39 3.69 18.37 9.80
CA ALA A 39 2.33 17.83 9.66
C ALA A 39 1.45 18.19 10.87
N ALA A 40 1.98 18.08 12.10
CA ALA A 40 1.26 18.45 13.31
C ALA A 40 0.89 19.95 13.35
N LYS A 41 1.74 20.83 12.80
CA LYS A 41 1.43 22.26 12.67
C LYS A 41 0.37 22.52 11.60
N ALA A 42 0.40 21.78 10.48
CA ALA A 42 -0.55 21.94 9.39
C ALA A 42 -1.97 21.46 9.76
N SER A 43 -2.08 20.35 10.49
CA SER A 43 -3.36 19.80 10.95
C SER A 43 -4.04 20.63 12.05
N LYS A 44 -3.35 21.63 12.62
CA LYS A 44 -3.88 22.51 13.67
C LYS A 44 -4.37 23.86 13.13
N LYS A 45 -4.27 24.07 11.81
CA LYS A 45 -4.99 25.12 11.07
C LYS A 45 -6.36 24.57 10.67
#